data_AF-A0A1G8Q983-F1
#
_entry.id   AF-A0A1G8Q983-F1
#
_cell.length_a   1.000
_cell.length_b   1.000
_cell.length_c   1.000
_cell.angle_alpha   90.00
_cell.angle_beta   90.00
_cell.angle_gamma   90.00
#
_symmetry.space_group_name_H-M   'P 1'
#
loop_
_entity.id
_entity.type
_entity.pdbx_description
1 polymer ?
#
loop_
_entity_poly.entity_id
_entity_poly.type
_entity_poly.pdbx_seq_one_letter_code
_entity_poly.pdbx_strand_id
1 'polypeptide(L)'
;MDSSELRIGNYTLDHGSPEQIPYGSDIDSAGLMEPIQLTEEWLIKFGFEKFEFEYEEGNETTYVLEKKNGHQFVLNDDLQPMDGEIAMLDYKLEYVHQLQNLFYCLTAEELTI
;
A
#
# COMPACT_ATOMS: atom_id res chain seq x y z
N MET A 1 -1.49 -0.17 15.82
CA MET A 1 -0.58 0.54 14.91
C MET A 1 0.53 1.15 15.76
N ASP A 2 1.78 0.84 15.45
CA ASP A 2 2.92 1.37 16.19
C ASP A 2 3.39 2.68 15.54
N SER A 3 3.64 3.73 16.33
CA SER A 3 4.15 5.01 15.82
C SER A 3 5.45 4.88 15.01
N SER A 4 6.25 3.83 15.27
CA SER A 4 7.50 3.55 14.55
C SER A 4 7.29 3.12 13.10
N GLU A 5 6.07 2.72 12.73
CA GLU A 5 5.71 2.41 11.33
C GLU A 5 5.27 3.64 10.55
N LEU A 6 5.06 4.79 11.21
CA LEU A 6 4.53 5.97 10.57
C LEU A 6 5.61 6.93 10.10
N ARG A 7 5.31 7.58 8.98
CA ARG A 7 6.08 8.69 8.43
C ARG A 7 5.15 9.77 7.88
N ILE A 8 5.73 10.95 7.69
CA ILE A 8 5.11 12.02 6.92
C ILE A 8 4.69 11.45 5.55
N GLY A 9 3.46 11.75 5.13
CA GLY A 9 2.89 11.28 3.89
C GLY A 9 2.03 10.02 3.99
N ASN A 10 2.07 9.28 5.11
CA ASN A 10 1.15 8.15 5.30
C ASN A 10 -0.30 8.61 5.50
N TYR A 11 -1.25 7.84 4.99
CA TYR A 11 -2.67 8.00 5.29
C TYR A 11 -3.04 7.21 6.56
N THR A 12 -3.80 7.85 7.43
CA THR A 12 -4.39 7.28 8.65
C THR A 12 -5.83 7.74 8.80
N LEU A 13 -6.62 7.08 9.65
CA LEU A 13 -7.92 7.60 10.06
C LEU A 13 -7.73 8.56 11.23
N ASP A 14 -8.09 9.82 11.01
CA ASP A 14 -8.32 10.78 12.08
C ASP A 14 -9.83 10.98 12.27
N HIS A 15 -10.34 10.66 13.46
CA HIS A 15 -11.76 10.74 13.78
C HIS A 15 -12.70 10.09 12.73
N GLY A 16 -12.26 8.99 12.11
CA GLY A 16 -13.00 8.25 11.09
C GLY A 16 -12.90 8.80 9.66
N SER A 17 -12.10 9.85 9.44
CA SER A 17 -11.82 10.42 8.12
C SER A 17 -10.38 10.09 7.70
N PRO A 18 -10.15 9.62 6.46
CA PRO A 18 -8.79 9.42 5.97
C PRO A 18 -8.06 10.75 5.83
N GLU A 19 -6.96 10.92 6.55
CA GLU A 19 -6.09 12.08 6.51
C GLU A 19 -4.63 11.67 6.29
N GLN A 20 -3.87 12.54 5.65
CA GLN A 20 -2.43 12.32 5.42
C GLN A 20 -1.64 13.00 6.53
N ILE A 21 -0.65 12.32 7.11
CA ILE A 21 0.25 12.88 8.13
C ILE A 21 1.07 14.01 7.49
N PRO A 22 0.82 15.29 7.86
CA PRO A 22 1.45 16.43 7.21
C PRO A 22 2.77 16.83 7.89
N TYR A 23 2.91 16.63 9.20
CA TYR A 23 4.09 17.02 9.97
C TYR A 23 4.59 15.90 10.89
N GLY A 24 5.90 15.90 11.17
CA GLY A 24 6.50 14.91 12.06
C GLY A 24 5.99 14.97 13.50
N SER A 25 5.54 16.14 13.96
CA SER A 25 4.91 16.29 15.29
C SER A 25 3.61 15.51 15.45
N ASP A 26 2.95 15.18 14.33
CA ASP A 26 1.68 14.46 14.34
C ASP A 26 1.92 12.94 14.51
N ILE A 27 3.14 12.47 14.22
CA ILE A 27 3.57 11.08 14.47
C ILE A 27 3.65 10.80 15.98
N ASP A 28 4.01 11.79 16.81
CA ASP A 28 4.00 11.63 18.27
C ASP A 28 2.57 11.43 18.81
N SER A 29 1.56 11.86 18.04
CA SER A 29 0.13 11.64 18.33
C SER A 29 -0.43 10.39 17.65
N ALA A 30 0.40 9.57 17.01
CA ALA A 30 0.00 8.37 16.27
C ALA A 30 -0.85 7.38 17.08
N GLY A 31 -0.70 7.34 18.42
CA GLY A 31 -1.55 6.52 19.29
C GLY A 31 -3.03 6.91 19.28
N LEU A 32 -3.39 8.07 18.71
CA LEU A 32 -4.76 8.55 18.55
C LEU A 32 -5.32 8.29 17.14
N MET A 33 -4.46 7.91 16.20
CA MET A 33 -4.83 7.63 14.80
C MET A 33 -5.07 6.14 14.61
N GLU A 34 -6.04 5.80 13.77
CA GLU A 34 -6.33 4.40 13.44
C GLU A 34 -5.73 4.04 12.06
N PRO A 35 -5.18 2.82 11.90
CA PRO A 35 -4.69 2.38 10.61
C PRO A 35 -5.85 2.22 9.62
N ILE A 36 -5.62 2.57 8.35
CA ILE A 36 -6.59 2.31 7.28
C ILE A 36 -6.33 0.92 6.71
N GLN A 37 -7.33 0.04 6.75
CA GLN A 37 -7.24 -1.27 6.12
C GLN A 37 -7.04 -1.13 4.61
N LEU A 38 -6.09 -1.87 4.05
CA LEU A 38 -5.85 -1.89 2.62
C LEU A 38 -6.98 -2.67 1.93
N THR A 39 -7.65 -2.02 0.98
CA THR A 39 -8.73 -2.62 0.19
C THR A 39 -8.49 -2.38 -1.31
N GLU A 40 -9.18 -3.13 -2.16
CA GLU A 40 -9.17 -2.91 -3.61
C GLU A 40 -9.51 -1.45 -3.97
N GLU A 41 -10.46 -0.82 -3.27
CA GLU A 41 -10.80 0.59 -3.50
C GLU A 41 -9.61 1.54 -3.28
N TRP A 42 -8.74 1.25 -2.31
CA TRP A 42 -7.53 2.03 -2.08
C TRP A 42 -6.50 1.82 -3.17
N LEU A 43 -6.31 0.58 -3.63
CA LEU A 43 -5.42 0.30 -4.76
C LEU A 43 -5.84 1.08 -6.00
N ILE A 44 -7.13 1.06 -6.33
CA ILE A 44 -7.68 1.81 -7.47
C ILE A 44 -7.45 3.32 -7.30
N LYS A 45 -7.66 3.87 -6.10
CA LYS A 45 -7.38 5.29 -5.80
C LYS A 45 -5.91 5.65 -5.98
N PHE A 46 -4.99 4.74 -5.68
CA PHE A 46 -3.56 4.91 -5.90
C PHE A 46 -3.11 4.67 -7.35
N GLY A 47 -4.05 4.36 -8.25
CA GLY A 47 -3.77 4.17 -9.67
C GLY A 47 -3.32 2.76 -10.05
N PHE A 48 -3.53 1.76 -9.19
CA PHE A 48 -3.33 0.37 -9.59
C PHE A 48 -4.42 -0.07 -10.57
N GLU A 49 -4.01 -0.75 -11.62
CA GLU A 49 -4.90 -1.42 -12.57
C GLU A 49 -5.11 -2.88 -12.15
N LYS A 50 -6.37 -3.33 -12.19
CA LYS A 50 -6.76 -4.71 -11.85
C LYS A 50 -6.77 -5.57 -13.11
N PHE A 51 -6.14 -6.73 -13.04
CA PHE A 51 -6.17 -7.76 -14.07
C PHE A 51 -6.67 -9.08 -13.49
N GLU A 52 -7.64 -9.68 -14.17
CA GLU A 52 -8.23 -10.96 -13.81
C GLU A 52 -7.85 -12.00 -14.87
N PHE A 53 -7.37 -13.16 -14.42
CA PHE A 53 -6.96 -14.27 -15.27
C PHE A 53 -7.74 -15.52 -14.89
N GLU A 54 -8.27 -16.23 -15.89
CA GLU A 54 -8.99 -17.49 -15.71
C GLU A 54 -8.08 -18.65 -16.12
N TYR A 55 -7.84 -19.58 -15.21
CA TYR A 55 -7.07 -20.80 -15.44
C TYR A 55 -7.93 -22.04 -15.13
N GLU A 56 -7.49 -23.21 -15.61
CA GLU A 56 -8.19 -24.48 -15.30
C GLU A 56 -8.22 -24.78 -13.79
N GLU A 57 -7.24 -24.28 -13.04
CA GLU A 57 -7.08 -24.50 -11.60
C GLU A 57 -7.78 -23.43 -10.73
N GLY A 58 -8.30 -22.35 -11.33
CA GLY A 58 -8.95 -21.25 -10.64
C GLY A 58 -8.76 -19.89 -11.30
N ASN A 59 -9.35 -18.86 -10.69
CA ASN A 59 -9.18 -17.47 -11.13
C ASN A 59 -8.10 -16.79 -10.29
N GLU A 60 -7.24 -16.01 -10.93
CA GLU A 60 -6.21 -15.19 -10.29
C GLU A 60 -6.49 -13.71 -10.54
N THR A 61 -6.27 -12.88 -9.54
CA THR A 61 -6.35 -11.41 -9.67
C THR A 61 -4.99 -10.81 -9.35
N THR A 62 -4.56 -9.84 -10.15
CA THR A 62 -3.34 -9.07 -9.89
C THR A 62 -3.64 -7.58 -9.98
N TYR A 63 -2.90 -6.80 -9.21
CA TYR A 63 -2.96 -5.34 -9.22
C TYR A 63 -1.59 -4.81 -9.65
N VAL A 64 -1.57 -3.98 -10.69
CA VAL A 64 -0.34 -3.48 -11.29
C VAL A 64 -0.33 -1.95 -11.26
N LEU A 65 0.75 -1.38 -10.73
CA LEU A 65 1.03 0.05 -10.83
C LEU A 65 2.24 0.25 -11.76
N GLU A 66 2.01 0.89 -12.91
CA GLU A 66 3.08 1.22 -13.86
C GLU A 66 3.85 2.47 -13.41
N LYS A 67 5.17 2.35 -13.28
CA LYS A 67 6.06 3.46 -12.95
C LYS A 67 6.52 4.17 -14.23
N LYS A 68 6.84 5.46 -14.13
CA LYS A 68 7.30 6.30 -15.25
C LYS A 68 8.54 5.76 -15.99
N ASN A 69 9.34 4.94 -15.33
CA ASN A 69 10.54 4.31 -15.90
C ASN A 69 10.26 2.95 -16.55
N GLY A 70 8.99 2.59 -16.77
CA GLY A 70 8.56 1.33 -17.38
C GLY A 70 8.64 0.11 -16.46
N HIS A 71 9.00 0.29 -15.18
CA HIS A 71 8.96 -0.79 -14.20
C HIS A 71 7.56 -0.89 -13.61
N GLN A 72 7.13 -2.09 -13.25
CA GLN A 72 5.85 -2.32 -12.60
C GLN A 72 6.04 -2.54 -11.10
N PHE A 73 4.98 -2.33 -10.35
CA PHE A 73 4.84 -2.77 -8.96
C PHE A 73 3.58 -3.62 -8.89
N VAL A 74 3.71 -4.88 -8.48
CA VAL A 74 2.66 -5.89 -8.66
C VAL A 74 2.27 -6.51 -7.32
N LEU A 75 0.96 -6.57 -7.06
CA LEU A 75 0.36 -7.30 -5.95
C LEU A 75 -0.51 -8.44 -6.47
N ASN A 76 -0.53 -9.57 -5.77
CA ASN A 76 -1.50 -10.64 -6.03
C ASN A 76 -2.86 -10.35 -5.38
N ASP A 77 -3.79 -11.31 -5.50
CA ASP A 77 -5.12 -11.32 -4.91
C ASP A 77 -5.10 -11.22 -3.38
N ASP A 78 -4.07 -11.79 -2.77
CA ASP A 78 -3.80 -11.72 -1.33
C ASP A 78 -3.12 -10.42 -0.88
N LEU A 79 -2.94 -9.43 -1.76
CA LEU A 79 -2.25 -8.16 -1.48
C LEU A 79 -0.78 -8.34 -1.07
N GLN A 80 -0.17 -9.44 -1.50
CA GLN A 80 1.26 -9.70 -1.33
C GLN A 80 2.04 -9.15 -2.54
N PRO A 81 3.16 -8.43 -2.30
CA PRO A 81 4.04 -7.99 -3.37
C PRO A 81 4.69 -9.16 -4.12
N MET A 82 4.68 -9.10 -5.44
CA MET A 82 5.23 -10.13 -6.33
C MET A 82 6.58 -9.75 -6.95
N ASP A 83 7.14 -8.60 -6.58
CA ASP A 83 8.36 -8.07 -7.17
C ASP A 83 9.63 -8.71 -6.60
N GLY A 84 10.30 -9.55 -7.40
CA GLY A 84 11.66 -10.04 -7.14
C GLY A 84 11.79 -10.85 -5.84
N GLU A 85 12.82 -10.55 -5.03
CA GLU A 85 13.08 -11.26 -3.77
C GLU A 85 11.99 -11.02 -2.71
N ILE A 86 11.20 -9.95 -2.82
CA ILE A 86 10.12 -9.63 -1.88
C ILE A 86 9.02 -10.70 -1.93
N ALA A 87 8.79 -11.28 -3.11
CA ALA A 87 7.84 -12.37 -3.28
C ALA A 87 8.16 -13.60 -2.39
N MET A 88 9.41 -13.75 -1.94
CA MET A 88 9.84 -14.86 -1.08
C MET A 88 9.57 -14.62 0.42
N LEU A 89 9.16 -13.42 0.82
CA LEU A 89 8.99 -13.06 2.23
C LEU A 89 7.63 -13.46 2.83
N ASP A 90 6.70 -14.00 2.02
CA ASP A 90 5.34 -14.36 2.42
C ASP A 90 4.69 -13.26 3.30
N TYR A 91 4.81 -12.01 2.81
CA TYR A 91 4.42 -10.83 3.57
C TYR A 91 3.19 -10.17 2.94
N LYS A 92 2.05 -10.33 3.61
CA LYS A 92 0.77 -9.75 3.24
C LYS A 92 0.64 -8.32 3.75
N LEU A 93 0.26 -7.39 2.87
CA LEU A 93 -0.07 -6.02 3.25
C LEU A 93 -1.49 -5.96 3.81
N GLU A 94 -1.63 -5.48 5.05
CA GLU A 94 -2.93 -5.34 5.72
C GLU A 94 -3.44 -3.90 5.73
N TYR A 95 -2.54 -2.92 5.73
CA TYR A 95 -2.86 -1.51 5.90
C TYR A 95 -2.25 -0.61 4.82
N VAL A 96 -2.91 0.51 4.56
CA VAL A 96 -2.50 1.50 3.55
C VAL A 96 -1.09 2.04 3.82
N HIS A 97 -0.75 2.34 5.08
CA HIS A 97 0.58 2.87 5.42
C HIS A 97 1.71 1.89 5.10
N GLN A 98 1.47 0.58 5.21
CA GLN A 98 2.46 -0.44 4.87
C GLN A 98 2.77 -0.43 3.37
N LEU A 99 1.74 -0.34 2.52
CA LEU A 99 1.91 -0.20 1.07
C LEU A 99 2.66 1.08 0.72
N GLN A 100 2.28 2.22 1.32
CA GLN A 100 2.93 3.50 1.08
C GLN A 100 4.40 3.52 1.52
N ASN A 101 4.73 2.84 2.62
CA ASN A 101 6.10 2.70 3.09
C ASN A 101 6.92 1.82 2.17
N LEU A 102 6.38 0.67 1.78
CA LEU A 102 7.06 -0.22 0.84
C LEU A 102 7.32 0.46 -0.50
N PHE A 103 6.32 1.15 -1.05
CA PHE A 103 6.45 1.90 -2.30
C PHE A 103 7.57 2.93 -2.19
N TYR A 104 7.55 3.78 -1.15
CA TYR A 104 8.58 4.80 -0.93
C TYR A 104 9.98 4.20 -0.73
N CYS A 105 10.12 3.10 0.01
CA CYS A 105 11.40 2.42 0.18
C CYS A 105 12.01 1.96 -1.15
N LEU A 106 11.18 1.60 -2.12
CA LEU A 106 11.60 1.08 -3.42
C LEU A 106 11.77 2.16 -4.49
N THR A 107 11.03 3.26 -4.40
CA THR A 107 10.97 4.29 -5.45
C THR A 107 11.52 5.64 -5.03
N ALA A 108 11.64 5.91 -3.73
CA ALA A 108 11.84 7.22 -3.14
C ALA A 108 10.76 8.26 -3.56
N GLU A 109 9.58 7.80 -3.98
CA GLU A 109 8.43 8.62 -4.33
C GLU A 109 7.25 8.33 -3.38
N GLU A 110 6.41 9.33 -3.14
CA GLU A 110 5.20 9.17 -2.33
C GLU A 110 4.08 8.51 -3.14
N LEU A 111 3.41 7.52 -2.54
CA LEU A 111 2.18 6.96 -3.08
C LEU A 111 0.99 7.79 -2.56
N THR A 112 0.44 8.63 -3.43
CA THR A 112 -0.68 9.54 -3.15
C THR A 112 -1.85 9.27 -4.10
N ILE A 113 -3.02 9.82 -3.77
CA ILE A 113 -4.20 9.88 -4.67
C ILE A 113 -4.08 11.09 -5.60
#